data_AF-A0A1M4T2M6-F1
#
_entry.id   AF-A0A1M4T2M6-F1
#
_cell.length_a   1.000
_cell.length_b   1.000
_cell.length_c   1.000
_cell.angle_alpha   90.00
_cell.angle_beta   90.00
_cell.angle_gamma   90.00
#
_symmetry.space_group_name_H-M   'P 1'
#
loop_
_entity.id
_entity.type
_entity.pdbx_description
1 polymer ?
#
loop_
_entity_poly.entity_id
_entity_poly.type
_entity_poly.pdbx_seq_one_letter_code
_entity_poly.pdbx_strand_id
1 'polypeptide(L)'
;MEKKVTLKGTNEGYFLILNDQASLDEINEELDRLFEQIKKDNKHEQNFDLVIDTKHRILDEATKETLTQKISEHTNFVIKYFSEEVIDKELADKWHNDTSPKMIVRNIRNGQLVQSERDLILFGDVRPGAVIRSTGNVVVIGNVQGTIHAGSKGDEDAIIVAPFLFNAQVRIGEHVEVIEKNADEEVEDTSDENLKRHQIVYLNDLHMIEFGEVEHLARIRPDFAKDLGGFEEWQKQL
;
A
#
# COMPACT_ATOMS: atom_id res chain seq x y z
N MET A 1 -17.81 24.94 26.24
CA MET A 1 -17.13 25.27 24.97
C MET A 1 -15.89 24.43 24.92
N GLU A 2 -15.73 23.59 23.91
CA GLU A 2 -14.48 22.87 23.69
C GLU A 2 -13.36 23.87 23.43
N LYS A 3 -12.17 23.63 23.98
CA LYS A 3 -10.99 24.45 23.67
C LYS A 3 -10.63 24.24 22.20
N LYS A 4 -10.39 25.33 21.47
CA LYS A 4 -10.04 25.27 20.05
C LYS A 4 -8.54 25.06 19.86
N VAL A 5 -7.76 25.46 20.87
CA VAL A 5 -6.31 25.28 20.89
C VAL A 5 -5.90 24.72 22.26
N THR A 6 -5.09 23.67 22.26
CA THR A 6 -4.58 23.07 23.49
C THR A 6 -3.07 22.87 23.42
N LEU A 7 -2.34 23.50 24.34
CA LEU A 7 -0.92 23.24 24.54
C LEU A 7 -0.72 22.14 25.59
N LYS A 8 -0.05 21.05 25.22
CA LYS A 8 0.33 19.95 26.12
C LYS A 8 1.85 19.85 26.21
N GLY A 9 2.38 19.81 27.44
CA GLY A 9 3.79 19.50 27.68
C GLY A 9 4.02 17.99 27.77
N THR A 10 5.12 17.52 27.21
CA THR A 10 5.59 16.13 27.27
C THR A 10 7.07 16.11 27.66
N ASN A 11 7.63 14.92 27.89
CA ASN A 11 9.05 14.77 28.24
C ASN A 11 10.00 15.21 27.12
N GLU A 12 9.53 15.22 25.87
CA GLU A 12 10.35 15.51 24.67
C GLU A 12 10.07 16.89 24.06
N GLY A 13 9.09 17.65 24.59
CA GLY A 13 8.71 18.95 24.04
C GLY A 13 7.23 19.26 24.24
N TYR A 14 6.70 20.16 23.43
CA TYR A 14 5.32 20.62 23.49
C TYR A 14 4.52 20.19 22.26
N PHE A 15 3.24 19.93 22.48
CA PHE A 15 2.27 19.66 21.42
C PHE A 15 1.20 20.74 21.44
N LEU A 16 1.02 21.40 20.30
CA LEU A 16 -0.04 22.37 20.08
C LEU A 16 -1.13 21.71 19.24
N ILE A 17 -2.21 21.32 19.90
CA ILE A 17 -3.34 20.63 19.26
C ILE A 17 -4.36 21.67 18.82
N LEU A 18 -4.62 21.73 17.51
CA LEU A 18 -5.62 22.56 16.88
C LEU A 18 -6.90 21.75 16.66
N ASN A 19 -8.05 22.30 17.04
CA ASN A 19 -9.33 21.63 16.86
C ASN A 19 -9.78 21.71 15.39
N ASP A 20 -9.93 20.55 14.75
CA ASP A 20 -10.34 20.42 13.36
C ASP A 20 -11.82 20.81 13.09
N GLN A 21 -12.62 21.09 14.12
CA GLN A 21 -13.98 21.62 13.99
C GLN A 21 -14.05 23.16 14.08
N ALA A 22 -13.00 23.83 14.51
CA ALA A 22 -12.97 25.30 14.67
C ALA A 22 -12.43 25.99 13.42
N SER A 23 -12.94 27.17 13.04
CA SER A 23 -12.39 27.88 11.87
C SER A 23 -10.94 28.33 12.13
N LEU A 24 -10.18 28.60 11.05
CA LEU A 24 -8.81 29.13 11.19
C LEU A 24 -8.79 30.48 11.91
N ASP A 25 -9.80 31.33 11.70
CA ASP A 25 -9.93 32.61 12.40
C ASP A 25 -10.10 32.40 13.90
N GLU A 26 -10.98 31.47 14.28
CA GLU A 26 -11.24 31.14 15.67
C GLU A 26 -10.01 30.52 16.36
N ILE A 27 -9.25 29.69 15.64
CA ILE A 27 -7.97 29.15 16.10
C ILE A 27 -6.96 30.29 16.30
N ASN A 28 -6.87 31.21 15.35
CA ASN A 28 -5.96 32.35 15.41
C ASN A 28 -6.22 33.25 16.63
N GLU A 29 -7.49 33.55 16.91
CA GLU A 29 -7.87 34.33 18.10
C GLU A 29 -7.48 33.62 19.41
N GLU A 30 -7.64 32.29 19.47
CA GLU A 30 -7.30 31.51 20.67
C GLU A 30 -5.77 31.35 20.83
N LEU A 31 -5.04 31.25 19.71
CA LEU A 31 -3.57 31.29 19.71
C LEU A 31 -3.04 32.62 20.25
N ASP A 32 -3.61 33.76 19.84
CA ASP A 32 -3.19 35.08 20.34
C ASP A 32 -3.35 35.18 21.86
N ARG A 33 -4.48 34.70 22.39
CA ARG A 33 -4.73 34.65 23.84
C ARG A 33 -3.75 33.71 24.55
N LEU A 34 -3.45 32.56 23.97
CA LEU A 34 -2.48 31.60 24.51
C LEU A 34 -1.08 32.21 24.57
N PHE A 35 -0.63 32.90 23.51
CA PHE A 35 0.69 33.52 23.48
C PHE A 35 0.80 34.70 24.44
N GLU A 36 -0.25 35.50 24.63
CA GLU A 36 -0.26 36.55 25.65
C GLU A 36 -0.10 36.01 27.08
N GLN A 37 -0.68 34.84 27.38
CA GLN A 37 -0.50 34.17 28.67
C GLN A 37 0.95 33.68 28.82
N ILE A 38 1.49 33.06 27.78
CA ILE A 38 2.86 32.53 27.77
C ILE A 38 3.90 33.65 27.90
N LYS A 39 3.70 34.81 27.25
CA LYS A 39 4.59 35.99 27.40
C LYS A 39 4.62 36.54 28.83
N LYS A 40 3.53 36.41 29.60
CA LYS A 40 3.48 36.85 31.00
C LYS A 40 4.25 35.91 31.93
N ASP A 41 4.33 34.63 31.57
CA ASP A 41 4.98 33.60 32.38
C ASP A 41 6.47 33.38 32.02
N ASN A 42 6.91 33.74 30.81
CA ASN A 42 8.27 33.43 30.35
C ASN A 42 9.32 34.52 30.60
N LYS A 43 10.20 34.26 31.57
CA LYS A 43 11.54 34.85 31.75
C LYS A 43 12.67 33.92 31.27
N HIS A 44 12.36 32.87 30.50
CA HIS A 44 13.33 31.83 30.15
C HIS A 44 13.90 32.03 28.74
N GLU A 45 15.23 32.07 28.64
CA GLU A 45 16.01 32.18 27.39
C GLU A 45 16.11 30.87 26.59
N GLN A 46 15.38 29.82 26.99
CA GLN A 46 15.47 28.50 26.35
C GLN A 46 14.41 28.34 25.26
N ASN A 47 14.83 27.77 24.13
CA ASN A 47 13.95 27.35 23.05
C ASN A 47 13.33 25.99 23.39
N PHE A 48 12.07 25.82 23.03
CA PHE A 48 11.32 24.58 23.25
C PHE A 48 10.87 23.98 21.92
N ASP A 49 11.02 22.68 21.77
CA ASP A 49 10.54 21.98 20.59
C ASP A 49 9.00 21.90 20.60
N LEU A 50 8.39 22.21 19.45
CA LEU A 50 6.94 22.21 19.28
C LEU A 50 6.52 21.37 18.08
N VAL A 51 5.53 20.51 18.30
CA VAL A 51 4.79 19.79 17.25
C VAL A 51 3.40 20.40 17.16
N ILE A 52 2.97 20.74 15.94
CA ILE A 52 1.63 21.26 15.70
C ILE A 52 0.76 20.10 15.19
N ASP A 53 -0.25 19.73 15.96
CA ASP A 53 -1.20 18.68 15.61
C ASP A 53 -2.49 19.32 15.10
N THR A 54 -2.79 19.12 13.82
CA THR A 54 -3.99 19.65 13.15
C THR A 54 -5.13 18.63 13.10
N LYS A 55 -4.95 17.44 13.69
CA LYS A 55 -5.87 16.31 13.64
C LYS A 55 -6.29 16.00 12.19
N HIS A 56 -7.60 16.02 11.89
CA HIS A 56 -8.13 15.65 10.59
C HIS A 56 -8.23 16.83 9.60
N ARG A 57 -7.30 17.80 9.69
CA ARG A 57 -7.26 18.97 8.82
C ARG A 57 -5.91 19.09 8.11
N ILE A 58 -5.95 19.08 6.79
CA ILE A 58 -4.82 19.44 5.94
C ILE A 58 -4.72 20.97 5.92
N LEU A 59 -3.51 21.48 6.14
CA LEU A 59 -3.19 22.90 5.94
C LEU A 59 -2.34 23.04 4.68
N ASP A 60 -2.66 24.05 3.86
CA ASP A 60 -1.78 24.40 2.76
C ASP A 60 -0.46 25.01 3.27
N GLU A 61 0.55 25.02 2.40
CA GLU A 61 1.88 25.50 2.75
C GLU A 61 1.89 26.99 3.16
N ALA A 62 1.02 27.81 2.55
CA ALA A 62 0.91 29.23 2.88
C ALA A 62 0.37 29.45 4.32
N THR A 63 -0.59 28.64 4.74
CA THR A 63 -1.17 28.67 6.09
C THR A 63 -0.17 28.14 7.10
N LYS A 64 0.57 27.07 6.77
CA LYS A 64 1.66 26.55 7.61
C LYS A 64 2.75 27.60 7.82
N GLU A 65 3.15 28.31 6.77
CA GLU A 65 4.14 29.38 6.84
C GLU A 65 3.63 30.54 7.72
N THR A 66 2.38 30.96 7.53
CA THR A 66 1.74 32.01 8.34
C THR A 66 1.68 31.63 9.82
N LEU A 67 1.30 30.39 10.15
CA LEU A 67 1.27 29.89 11.51
C LEU A 67 2.68 29.79 12.10
N THR A 68 3.65 29.34 11.31
CA THR A 68 5.05 29.22 11.72
C THR A 68 5.63 30.58 12.08
N GLN A 69 5.42 31.58 11.21
CA GLN A 69 5.83 32.96 11.47
C GLN A 69 5.19 33.49 12.75
N LYS A 70 3.86 33.37 12.88
CA LYS A 70 3.11 33.84 14.06
C LYS A 70 3.62 33.21 15.36
N ILE A 71 3.91 31.91 15.38
CA ILE A 71 4.44 31.21 16.56
C ILE A 71 5.85 31.71 16.88
N SER A 72 6.72 31.85 15.88
CA SER A 72 8.11 32.27 16.07
C SER A 72 8.25 33.73 16.54
N GLU A 73 7.34 34.62 16.13
CA GLU A 73 7.35 36.03 16.53
C GLU A 73 6.84 36.24 17.97
N HIS A 74 5.98 35.34 18.45
CA HIS A 74 5.29 35.49 19.73
C HIS A 74 5.81 34.57 20.83
N THR A 75 6.61 33.55 20.50
CA THR A 75 7.05 32.51 21.45
C THR A 75 8.47 32.03 21.18
N ASN A 76 9.08 31.36 22.16
CA ASN A 76 10.37 30.68 22.00
C ASN A 76 10.21 29.22 21.51
N PHE A 77 9.08 28.90 20.87
CA PHE A 77 8.85 27.56 20.32
C PHE A 77 9.50 27.42 18.94
N VAL A 78 10.20 26.30 18.75
CA VAL A 78 10.76 25.89 17.46
C VAL A 78 9.91 24.75 16.92
N ILE A 79 9.21 25.01 15.82
CA ILE A 79 8.34 24.01 15.19
C ILE A 79 9.21 22.95 14.49
N LYS A 80 9.01 21.68 14.83
CA LYS A 80 9.70 20.56 14.18
C LYS A 80 8.98 20.10 12.92
N TYR A 81 7.68 19.81 13.05
CA TYR A 81 6.83 19.35 11.97
C TYR A 81 5.35 19.60 12.33
N PHE A 82 4.50 19.54 11.30
CA PHE A 82 3.06 19.45 11.44
C PHE A 82 2.66 17.98 11.43
N SER A 83 1.89 17.57 12.42
CA SER A 83 1.28 16.25 12.51
C SER A 83 -0.16 16.36 12.01
N GLU A 84 -0.46 15.62 10.95
CA GLU A 84 -1.79 15.59 10.32
C GLU A 84 -2.25 14.13 10.28
N GLU A 85 -3.48 13.84 10.71
CA GLU A 85 -4.09 12.49 10.67
C GLU A 85 -4.81 12.24 9.33
N VAL A 86 -4.45 13.01 8.30
CA VAL A 86 -5.09 13.04 6.97
C VAL A 86 -4.04 13.23 5.88
N ILE A 87 -4.39 12.84 4.66
CA ILE A 87 -3.53 12.91 3.49
C ILE A 87 -4.33 13.42 2.30
N ASP A 88 -3.64 14.03 1.33
CA ASP A 88 -4.28 14.47 0.10
C ASP A 88 -4.92 13.32 -0.65
N LYS A 89 -6.06 13.58 -1.28
CA LYS A 89 -6.80 12.56 -2.03
C LYS A 89 -5.95 11.94 -3.15
N GLU A 90 -5.21 12.77 -3.89
CA GLU A 90 -4.35 12.27 -4.97
C GLU A 90 -3.23 11.38 -4.43
N LEU A 91 -2.67 11.74 -3.27
CA LEU A 91 -1.67 10.93 -2.58
C LEU A 91 -2.28 9.62 -2.07
N ALA A 92 -3.49 9.66 -1.52
CA ALA A 92 -4.24 8.48 -1.09
C ALA A 92 -4.53 7.53 -2.24
N ASP A 93 -4.95 8.07 -3.39
CA ASP A 93 -5.21 7.28 -4.61
C ASP A 93 -3.91 6.65 -5.12
N LYS A 94 -2.79 7.39 -5.10
CA LYS A 94 -1.47 6.86 -5.45
C LYS A 94 -1.04 5.74 -4.49
N TRP A 95 -1.11 5.96 -3.19
CA TRP A 95 -0.81 4.96 -2.17
C TRP A 95 -1.64 3.69 -2.36
N HIS A 96 -2.96 3.84 -2.53
CA HIS A 96 -3.84 2.72 -2.80
C HIS A 96 -3.41 1.97 -4.06
N ASN A 97 -3.08 2.68 -5.13
CA ASN A 97 -2.70 2.06 -6.39
C ASN A 97 -1.33 1.35 -6.33
N ASP A 98 -0.39 1.87 -5.55
CA ASP A 98 0.96 1.31 -5.42
C ASP A 98 0.99 0.12 -4.46
N THR A 99 0.13 0.11 -3.43
CA THR A 99 0.15 -0.91 -2.37
C THR A 99 -0.95 -1.96 -2.54
N SER A 100 -2.07 -1.64 -3.18
CA SER A 100 -3.22 -2.56 -3.25
C SER A 100 -3.28 -3.30 -4.58
N PRO A 101 -3.50 -4.64 -4.56
CA PRO A 101 -3.65 -5.40 -5.79
C PRO A 101 -4.94 -5.01 -6.53
N LYS A 102 -4.93 -5.15 -7.85
CA LYS A 102 -6.12 -5.04 -8.71
C LYS A 102 -6.97 -6.31 -8.58
N MET A 103 -8.15 -6.17 -7.99
CA MET A 103 -9.12 -7.27 -7.88
C MET A 103 -10.06 -7.30 -9.09
N ILE A 104 -10.28 -8.49 -9.66
CA ILE A 104 -11.20 -8.71 -10.77
C ILE A 104 -12.13 -9.87 -10.42
N VAL A 105 -13.45 -9.66 -10.49
CA VAL A 105 -14.46 -10.67 -10.17
C VAL A 105 -15.29 -10.98 -11.42
N ARG A 106 -14.75 -11.83 -12.29
CA ARG A 106 -15.40 -12.33 -13.52
C ARG A 106 -14.49 -13.33 -14.23
N ASN A 107 -15.08 -14.17 -15.07
CA ASN A 107 -14.29 -15.01 -15.98
C ASN A 107 -13.64 -14.16 -17.09
N ILE A 108 -12.44 -14.57 -17.50
CA ILE A 108 -11.74 -14.02 -18.66
C ILE A 108 -11.97 -14.97 -19.84
N ARG A 109 -12.64 -14.46 -20.88
CA ARG A 109 -13.08 -15.27 -22.03
C ARG A 109 -12.02 -15.32 -23.13
N ASN A 110 -12.15 -16.29 -24.03
CA ASN A 110 -11.26 -16.45 -25.18
C ASN A 110 -11.09 -15.12 -25.96
N GLY A 111 -9.85 -14.78 -26.29
CA GLY A 111 -9.46 -13.55 -26.99
C GLY A 111 -9.39 -12.30 -26.12
N GLN A 112 -9.77 -12.37 -24.84
CA GLN A 112 -9.66 -11.22 -23.93
C GLN A 112 -8.25 -11.11 -23.35
N LEU A 113 -7.74 -9.88 -23.34
CA LEU A 113 -6.52 -9.49 -22.65
C LEU A 113 -6.88 -8.63 -21.44
N VAL A 114 -6.41 -9.02 -20.26
CA VAL A 114 -6.50 -8.23 -19.03
C VAL A 114 -5.11 -7.82 -18.60
N GLN A 115 -4.93 -6.51 -18.37
CA GLN A 115 -3.65 -5.95 -17.95
C GLN A 115 -3.74 -5.22 -16.61
N SER A 116 -2.66 -5.28 -15.84
CA SER A 116 -2.46 -4.57 -14.58
C SER A 116 -1.01 -4.09 -14.45
N GLU A 117 -0.84 -2.86 -14.00
CA GLU A 117 0.47 -2.25 -13.69
C GLU A 117 0.88 -2.47 -12.22
N ARG A 118 0.23 -3.43 -11.57
CA ARG A 118 0.41 -3.86 -10.17
C ARG A 118 -0.09 -5.28 -10.02
N ASP A 119 0.14 -5.89 -8.87
CA ASP A 119 -0.38 -7.20 -8.50
C ASP A 119 -1.86 -7.39 -8.89
N LEU A 120 -2.21 -8.57 -9.40
CA LEU A 120 -3.55 -8.87 -9.87
C LEU A 120 -4.11 -10.09 -9.14
N ILE A 121 -5.33 -9.94 -8.60
CA ILE A 121 -6.10 -11.06 -8.03
C ILE A 121 -7.35 -11.25 -8.88
N LEU A 122 -7.49 -12.43 -9.46
CA LEU A 122 -8.66 -12.83 -10.21
C LEU A 122 -9.51 -13.81 -9.39
N PHE A 123 -10.79 -13.49 -9.24
CA PHE A 123 -11.84 -14.40 -8.81
C PHE A 123 -12.64 -14.82 -10.05
N GLY A 124 -12.29 -15.97 -10.63
CA GLY A 124 -12.89 -16.47 -11.87
C GLY A 124 -11.91 -17.28 -12.72
N ASP A 125 -12.46 -17.87 -13.78
CA ASP A 125 -11.71 -18.73 -14.69
C ASP A 125 -11.01 -17.94 -15.80
N VAL A 126 -9.85 -18.43 -16.21
CA VAL A 126 -9.11 -18.01 -17.41
C VAL A 126 -9.36 -19.03 -18.51
N ARG A 127 -10.15 -18.67 -19.52
CA ARG A 127 -10.51 -19.58 -20.62
C ARG A 127 -9.37 -19.76 -21.64
N PRO A 128 -9.43 -20.81 -22.48
CA PRO A 128 -8.46 -20.96 -23.57
C PRO A 128 -8.39 -19.71 -24.44
N GLY A 129 -7.19 -19.28 -24.81
CA GLY A 129 -6.95 -18.07 -25.58
C GLY A 129 -7.19 -16.74 -24.84
N ALA A 130 -7.55 -16.78 -23.55
CA ALA A 130 -7.53 -15.59 -22.69
C ALA A 130 -6.11 -15.33 -22.18
N VAL A 131 -5.78 -14.05 -21.94
CA VAL A 131 -4.49 -13.63 -21.41
C VAL A 131 -4.67 -12.71 -20.21
N ILE A 132 -3.98 -13.03 -19.12
CA ILE A 132 -3.81 -12.15 -17.96
C ILE A 132 -2.36 -11.72 -17.91
N ARG A 133 -2.14 -10.41 -17.77
CA ARG A 133 -0.80 -9.82 -17.69
C ARG A 133 -0.72 -8.83 -16.53
N SER A 134 0.27 -9.01 -15.67
CA SER A 134 0.58 -8.13 -14.54
C SER A 134 2.05 -7.72 -14.61
N THR A 135 2.38 -6.50 -14.19
CA THR A 135 3.78 -6.10 -13.97
C THR A 135 4.32 -6.62 -12.65
N GLY A 136 3.45 -7.02 -11.71
CA GLY A 136 3.81 -7.71 -10.48
C GLY A 136 3.26 -9.13 -10.47
N ASN A 137 2.81 -9.57 -9.30
CA ASN A 137 2.32 -10.92 -9.04
C ASN A 137 0.94 -11.16 -9.66
N VAL A 138 0.58 -12.44 -9.86
CA VAL A 138 -0.77 -12.84 -10.29
C VAL A 138 -1.30 -13.97 -9.43
N VAL A 139 -2.46 -13.76 -8.83
CA VAL A 139 -3.20 -14.81 -8.11
C VAL A 139 -4.50 -15.08 -8.86
N VAL A 140 -4.77 -16.34 -9.18
CA VAL A 140 -6.04 -16.77 -9.79
C VAL A 140 -6.73 -17.76 -8.86
N ILE A 141 -7.90 -17.34 -8.37
CA ILE A 141 -8.85 -18.16 -7.64
C ILE A 141 -9.90 -18.62 -8.66
N GLY A 142 -9.59 -19.73 -9.32
CA GLY A 142 -10.39 -20.28 -10.42
C GLY A 142 -9.55 -21.19 -11.31
N ASN A 143 -10.14 -21.68 -12.40
CA ASN A 143 -9.44 -22.55 -13.34
C ASN A 143 -8.59 -21.75 -14.32
N VAL A 144 -7.42 -22.26 -14.68
CA VAL A 144 -6.52 -21.64 -15.65
C VAL A 144 -6.39 -22.55 -16.87
N GLN A 145 -6.86 -22.08 -18.02
CA GLN A 145 -6.77 -22.75 -19.33
C GLN A 145 -6.12 -21.85 -20.39
N GLY A 146 -5.76 -20.62 -20.02
CA GLY A 146 -5.19 -19.61 -20.91
C GLY A 146 -3.75 -19.26 -20.53
N THR A 147 -3.33 -18.04 -20.86
CA THR A 147 -1.99 -17.54 -20.54
C THR A 147 -2.03 -16.62 -19.30
N ILE A 148 -1.15 -16.88 -18.35
CA ILE A 148 -0.87 -15.96 -17.23
C ILE A 148 0.56 -15.44 -17.37
N HIS A 149 0.74 -14.13 -17.32
CA HIS A 149 2.03 -13.46 -17.37
C HIS A 149 2.20 -12.54 -16.17
N ALA A 150 3.04 -12.94 -15.21
CA ALA A 150 3.47 -12.12 -14.09
C ALA A 150 4.80 -11.43 -14.43
N GLY A 151 5.10 -10.33 -13.75
CA GLY A 151 6.38 -9.65 -13.92
C GLY A 151 6.62 -9.09 -15.32
N SER A 152 5.57 -8.74 -16.06
CA SER A 152 5.63 -8.43 -17.51
C SER A 152 6.46 -7.21 -17.93
N LYS A 153 7.05 -6.49 -16.96
CA LYS A 153 8.03 -5.42 -17.17
C LYS A 153 9.47 -5.84 -16.81
N GLY A 154 9.74 -7.15 -16.72
CA GLY A 154 11.05 -7.69 -16.39
C GLY A 154 11.26 -7.96 -14.91
N ASP A 155 10.18 -8.06 -14.13
CA ASP A 155 10.27 -8.49 -12.73
C ASP A 155 10.30 -10.03 -12.70
N GLU A 156 11.49 -10.59 -12.56
CA GLU A 156 11.73 -12.04 -12.49
C GLU A 156 11.46 -12.62 -11.09
N ASP A 157 11.29 -11.77 -10.08
CA ASP A 157 10.94 -12.18 -8.72
C ASP A 157 9.43 -12.40 -8.55
N ALA A 158 8.63 -11.88 -9.48
CA ALA A 158 7.18 -12.05 -9.51
C ALA A 158 6.75 -13.52 -9.50
N ILE A 159 5.61 -13.78 -8.86
CA ILE A 159 5.04 -15.13 -8.75
C ILE A 159 3.66 -15.22 -9.40
N ILE A 160 3.28 -16.44 -9.77
CA ILE A 160 1.90 -16.80 -10.13
C ILE A 160 1.37 -17.84 -9.15
N VAL A 161 0.17 -17.64 -8.64
CA VAL A 161 -0.52 -18.62 -7.77
C VAL A 161 -1.82 -19.07 -8.43
N ALA A 162 -1.93 -20.35 -8.79
CA ALA A 162 -3.12 -20.94 -9.40
C ALA A 162 -3.08 -22.49 -9.32
N PRO A 163 -4.21 -23.21 -9.50
CA PRO A 163 -4.25 -24.67 -9.35
C PRO A 163 -3.76 -25.49 -10.56
N PHE A 164 -3.45 -24.86 -11.71
CA PHE A 164 -2.92 -25.49 -12.94
C PHE A 164 -3.38 -26.93 -13.28
N LEU A 165 -4.70 -27.13 -13.20
CA LEU A 165 -5.36 -28.42 -13.48
C LEU A 165 -5.53 -28.74 -14.97
N PHE A 166 -5.29 -27.76 -15.85
CA PHE A 166 -5.55 -27.87 -17.29
C PHE A 166 -4.35 -27.39 -18.09
N ASN A 167 -4.40 -27.62 -19.41
CA ASN A 167 -3.46 -27.03 -20.35
C ASN A 167 -3.46 -25.50 -20.23
N ALA A 168 -2.29 -24.93 -19.98
CA ALA A 168 -2.13 -23.51 -19.76
C ALA A 168 -0.71 -23.07 -20.14
N GLN A 169 -0.51 -21.76 -20.22
CA GLN A 169 0.80 -21.16 -20.39
C GLN A 169 1.07 -20.20 -19.24
N VAL A 170 2.25 -20.29 -18.65
CA VAL A 170 2.71 -19.36 -17.61
C VAL A 170 3.94 -18.62 -18.08
N ARG A 171 4.07 -17.37 -17.64
CA ARG A 171 5.22 -16.51 -17.94
C ARG A 171 5.60 -15.70 -16.72
N ILE A 172 6.89 -15.59 -16.48
CA ILE A 172 7.50 -14.73 -15.46
C ILE A 172 8.61 -13.95 -16.15
N GLY A 173 8.50 -12.61 -16.18
CA GLY A 173 9.39 -11.79 -17.01
C GLY A 173 9.32 -12.22 -18.47
N GLU A 174 10.46 -12.55 -19.06
CA GLU A 174 10.58 -13.06 -20.43
C GLU A 174 10.56 -14.60 -20.54
N HIS A 175 10.49 -15.30 -19.40
CA HIS A 175 10.49 -16.76 -19.33
C HIS A 175 9.09 -17.32 -19.57
N VAL A 176 9.02 -18.48 -20.22
CA VAL A 176 7.77 -19.12 -20.61
C VAL A 176 7.82 -20.62 -20.35
N GLU A 177 6.74 -21.15 -19.79
CA GLU A 177 6.53 -22.58 -19.60
C GLU A 177 5.12 -22.95 -20.08
N VAL A 178 5.03 -24.09 -20.77
CA VAL A 178 3.75 -24.65 -21.26
C VAL A 178 3.40 -25.85 -20.41
N ILE A 179 2.21 -25.81 -19.83
CA ILE A 179 1.69 -26.88 -18.98
C ILE A 179 0.82 -27.76 -19.86
N GLU A 180 1.21 -29.03 -20.00
CA GLU A 180 0.45 -30.05 -20.71
C GLU A 180 -0.09 -31.09 -19.71
N LYS A 181 -1.42 -31.20 -19.66
CA LYS A 181 -2.19 -32.18 -18.89
C LYS A 181 -2.94 -33.07 -19.87
N ASN A 182 -2.86 -34.38 -19.68
CA ASN A 182 -3.52 -35.33 -20.57
C ASN A 182 -5.04 -35.25 -20.39
N ALA A 183 -5.78 -35.18 -21.49
CA ALA A 183 -7.25 -35.09 -21.46
C ALA A 183 -7.93 -36.36 -20.87
N ASP A 184 -7.21 -37.49 -20.87
CA ASP A 184 -7.65 -38.78 -20.31
C ASP A 184 -7.37 -38.92 -18.80
N GLU A 185 -6.61 -37.98 -18.23
CA GLU A 185 -6.65 -37.71 -16.78
C GLU A 185 -7.89 -36.84 -16.55
N GLU A 186 -9.07 -37.41 -16.81
CA GLU A 186 -10.28 -36.86 -16.22
C GLU A 186 -9.99 -36.73 -14.72
N VAL A 187 -10.32 -35.56 -14.14
CA VAL A 187 -10.36 -35.37 -12.69
C VAL A 187 -11.54 -36.18 -12.13
N GLU A 188 -11.65 -37.45 -12.51
CA GLU A 188 -12.49 -38.47 -11.93
C GLU A 188 -11.87 -38.84 -10.60
N ASP A 189 -12.43 -38.25 -9.54
CA ASP A 189 -12.45 -38.84 -8.20
C ASP A 189 -11.09 -39.30 -7.62
N THR A 190 -9.98 -38.64 -7.97
CA THR A 190 -8.76 -38.78 -7.16
C THR A 190 -8.98 -38.06 -5.84
N SER A 191 -9.09 -38.87 -4.79
CA SER A 191 -8.94 -38.52 -3.37
C SER A 191 -7.61 -37.82 -3.01
N ASP A 192 -6.79 -37.47 -4.01
CA ASP A 192 -5.63 -36.59 -3.87
C ASP A 192 -6.08 -35.14 -3.72
N GLU A 193 -6.31 -34.73 -2.48
CA GLU A 193 -6.50 -33.32 -2.12
C GLU A 193 -5.37 -32.42 -2.63
N ASN A 194 -4.18 -32.98 -2.91
CA ASN A 194 -3.01 -32.27 -3.43
C ASN A 194 -3.18 -31.75 -4.85
N LEU A 195 -3.93 -32.44 -5.73
CA LEU A 195 -4.14 -31.97 -7.11
C LEU A 195 -4.97 -30.68 -7.15
N LYS A 196 -5.88 -30.47 -6.19
CA LYS A 196 -6.75 -29.27 -6.15
C LYS A 196 -6.11 -28.05 -5.47
N ARG A 197 -4.91 -28.19 -4.89
CA ARG A 197 -4.25 -27.07 -4.21
C ARG A 197 -3.67 -26.09 -5.21
N HIS A 198 -3.67 -24.82 -4.84
CA HIS A 198 -2.98 -23.82 -5.63
C HIS A 198 -1.49 -24.12 -5.61
N GLN A 199 -0.84 -24.01 -6.75
CA GLN A 199 0.61 -24.11 -6.89
C GLN A 199 1.17 -22.71 -7.08
N ILE A 200 2.44 -22.53 -6.68
CA ILE A 200 3.22 -21.34 -6.96
C ILE A 200 4.09 -21.62 -8.18
N VAL A 201 4.07 -20.71 -9.13
CA VAL A 201 5.04 -20.63 -10.22
C VAL A 201 5.97 -19.48 -9.91
N TYR A 202 7.27 -19.75 -9.97
CA TYR A 202 8.31 -18.78 -9.70
C TYR A 202 9.54 -19.07 -10.57
N LEU A 203 10.43 -18.09 -10.71
CA LEU A 203 11.73 -18.28 -11.33
C LEU A 203 12.76 -18.66 -10.25
N ASN A 204 13.46 -19.78 -10.43
CA ASN A 204 14.53 -20.20 -9.52
C ASN A 204 15.89 -19.56 -9.87
N ASP A 205 16.91 -19.81 -9.05
CA ASP A 205 18.26 -19.22 -9.21
C ASP A 205 18.92 -19.56 -10.57
N LEU A 206 18.45 -20.59 -11.25
CA LEU A 206 18.92 -21.00 -12.58
C LEU A 206 18.12 -20.35 -13.72
N HIS A 207 17.27 -19.36 -13.41
CA HIS A 207 16.39 -18.68 -14.36
C HIS A 207 15.45 -19.65 -15.09
N MET A 208 15.03 -20.71 -14.39
CA MET A 208 14.06 -21.69 -14.87
C MET A 208 12.76 -21.54 -14.10
N ILE A 209 11.64 -21.68 -14.81
CA ILE A 209 10.32 -21.70 -14.18
C ILE A 209 10.17 -22.99 -13.39
N GLU A 210 9.77 -22.87 -12.13
CA GLU A 210 9.56 -23.98 -11.21
C GLU A 210 8.18 -23.90 -10.54
N PHE A 211 7.62 -25.05 -10.23
CA PHE A 211 6.32 -25.19 -9.54
C PHE A 211 6.55 -25.66 -8.11
N GLY A 212 5.97 -24.95 -7.14
CA GLY A 212 6.04 -25.26 -5.72
C GLY A 212 4.68 -25.26 -5.04
N GLU A 213 4.67 -25.70 -3.78
CA GLU A 213 3.50 -25.67 -2.91
C GLU A 213 3.38 -24.30 -2.22
N VAL A 214 2.14 -23.83 -2.00
CA VAL A 214 1.87 -22.52 -1.39
C VAL A 214 2.43 -22.42 0.03
N GLU A 215 2.45 -23.53 0.76
CA GLU A 215 3.02 -23.66 2.10
C GLU A 215 4.51 -23.28 2.15
N HIS A 216 5.22 -23.40 1.03
CA HIS A 216 6.64 -23.06 0.92
C HIS A 216 6.90 -21.62 0.43
N LEU A 217 5.85 -20.80 0.22
CA LEU A 217 6.00 -19.45 -0.32
C LEU A 217 7.01 -18.60 0.44
N ALA A 218 6.91 -18.58 1.77
CA ALA A 218 7.80 -17.78 2.62
C ALA A 218 9.26 -18.22 2.54
N ARG A 219 9.53 -19.47 2.14
CA ARG A 219 10.87 -19.98 1.89
C ARG A 219 11.36 -19.63 0.48
N ILE A 220 10.47 -19.71 -0.51
CA ILE A 220 10.77 -19.47 -1.94
C ILE A 220 10.96 -17.96 -2.22
N ARG A 221 10.12 -17.12 -1.63
CA ARG A 221 10.18 -15.66 -1.69
C ARG A 221 10.05 -15.07 -0.27
N PRO A 222 11.15 -14.99 0.49
CA PRO A 222 11.14 -14.42 1.83
C PRO A 222 10.66 -12.97 1.88
N ASP A 223 10.97 -12.19 0.85
CA ASP A 223 10.54 -10.79 0.75
C ASP A 223 9.04 -10.64 0.48
N PHE A 224 8.39 -11.65 -0.11
CA PHE A 224 6.93 -11.69 -0.28
C PHE A 224 6.20 -11.91 1.06
N ALA A 225 6.86 -12.50 2.06
CA ALA A 225 6.28 -12.82 3.36
C ALA A 225 6.41 -11.69 4.40
N LYS A 226 7.10 -10.58 4.07
CA LYS A 226 7.07 -9.36 4.87
C LYS A 226 5.70 -8.70 4.70
N ASP A 227 5.16 -8.09 5.75
CA ASP A 227 3.86 -7.41 5.68
C ASP A 227 3.86 -6.42 4.50
N LEU A 228 3.10 -6.74 3.46
CA LEU A 228 2.98 -5.91 2.27
C LEU A 228 2.06 -4.74 2.62
N GLY A 229 2.65 -3.60 2.92
CA GLY A 229 1.95 -2.32 2.98
C GLY A 229 2.07 -1.61 4.32
N GLY A 230 1.15 -0.67 4.55
CA GLY A 230 1.27 0.32 5.59
C GLY A 230 1.69 1.67 5.02
N PHE A 231 0.94 2.70 5.38
CA PHE A 231 1.15 4.04 4.86
C PHE A 231 2.54 4.59 5.21
N GLU A 232 3.01 4.35 6.43
CA GLU A 232 4.30 4.85 6.91
C GLU A 232 5.50 4.21 6.18
N GLU A 233 5.42 2.93 5.83
CA GLU A 233 6.50 2.25 5.11
C GLU A 233 6.52 2.66 3.64
N TRP A 234 5.36 2.84 3.03
CA TRP A 234 5.23 3.39 1.69
C TRP A 234 5.74 4.84 1.61
N GLN A 235 5.45 5.68 2.60
CA GLN A 235 5.97 7.06 2.65
C GLN A 235 7.50 7.14 2.69
N LYS A 236 8.19 6.16 3.28
CA LYS A 236 9.67 6.11 3.30
C LYS A 236 10.29 5.84 1.92
N GLN A 237 9.49 5.41 0.95
CA GLN A 237 9.92 5.04 -0.41
C GLN A 237 9.68 6.16 -1.45
N LEU A 238 8.96 7.23 -1.08
CA LEU A 238 8.72 8.42 -1.90
C LEU A 238 9.94 9.35 -1.91
#